data_AF-A0A9D9BRB6-F1
#
_entry.id   AF-A0A9D9BRB6-F1
#
_cell.length_a   1.000
_cell.length_b   1.000
_cell.length_c   1.000
_cell.angle_alpha   90.00
_cell.angle_beta   90.00
_cell.angle_gamma   90.00
#
_symmetry.space_group_name_H-M   'P 1'
#
loop_
_entity.id
_entity.type
_entity.pdbx_description
1 polymer ?
#
loop_
_entity_poly.entity_id
_entity_poly.type
_entity_poly.pdbx_seq_one_letter_code
_entity_poly.pdbx_strand_id
1 'polypeptide(L)'
;MKPTILRLITSFVVIVQLYSCDRRECSTDNPIFVENEVSSVAYQNEVARQIESIGTENLRFWLANYLVQDDQPYFILYVQNDDLCAQAVVAVNTENPKLNKLLEIEGRGRFNAEFSEVNLEIKNHPNGNQTLEWRSYATIID
;
A
#
# COMPACT_ATOMS: atom_id res chain seq x y z
N MET A 1 -9.15 61.95 -5.68
CA MET A 1 -8.89 61.23 -4.40
C MET A 1 -10.19 60.54 -4.01
N LYS A 2 -10.34 59.24 -3.70
CA LYS A 2 -9.55 57.99 -3.75
C LYS A 2 -10.61 56.87 -3.82
N PRO A 3 -10.50 55.84 -4.67
CA PRO A 3 -11.42 54.71 -4.68
C PRO A 3 -10.95 53.66 -3.67
N THR A 4 -11.72 53.40 -2.62
CA THR A 4 -11.31 52.45 -1.55
C THR A 4 -12.40 51.46 -1.17
N ILE A 5 -13.24 51.05 -2.13
CA ILE A 5 -14.22 49.96 -1.91
C ILE A 5 -14.01 48.85 -2.96
N LEU A 6 -12.79 48.72 -3.45
CA LEU A 6 -12.35 47.66 -4.36
C LEU A 6 -11.33 46.76 -3.64
N ARG A 7 -11.59 46.31 -2.40
CA ARG A 7 -10.65 45.47 -1.63
C ARG A 7 -11.31 44.54 -0.61
N LEU A 8 -12.55 44.10 -0.81
CA LEU A 8 -13.20 43.17 0.13
C LEU A 8 -13.77 41.90 -0.51
N ILE A 9 -13.48 41.66 -1.79
CA ILE A 9 -13.79 40.39 -2.48
C ILE A 9 -12.48 39.76 -2.99
N THR A 10 -11.44 39.83 -2.16
CA THR A 10 -10.16 39.12 -2.37
C THR A 10 -9.90 38.24 -1.16
N SER A 11 -10.95 37.60 -0.67
CA SER A 11 -10.88 36.60 0.40
C SER A 11 -11.91 35.50 0.10
N PHE A 12 -12.09 35.15 -1.17
CA PHE A 12 -12.50 33.79 -1.49
C PHE A 12 -11.23 32.96 -1.33
N VAL A 13 -11.02 32.58 -0.08
CA VAL A 13 -10.04 31.63 0.39
C VAL A 13 -10.13 30.41 -0.52
N VAL A 14 -9.21 30.36 -1.47
CA VAL A 14 -8.87 29.19 -2.27
C VAL A 14 -8.23 28.20 -1.30
N ILE A 15 -9.08 27.55 -0.48
CA ILE A 15 -8.75 26.23 0.09
C ILE A 15 -8.87 25.28 -1.10
N VAL A 16 -7.87 25.32 -1.97
CA VAL A 16 -7.50 24.15 -2.73
C VAL A 16 -6.93 23.24 -1.65
N GLN A 17 -7.78 22.36 -1.13
CA GLN A 17 -7.34 21.17 -0.44
C GLN A 17 -6.30 20.53 -1.36
N LEU A 18 -5.02 20.71 -1.03
CA LEU A 18 -3.96 19.85 -1.53
C LEU A 18 -4.25 18.49 -0.87
N TYR A 19 -5.22 17.76 -1.43
CA TYR A 19 -5.31 16.33 -1.22
C TYR A 19 -4.03 15.79 -1.83
N SER A 20 -2.98 15.73 -1.01
CA SER A 20 -1.76 15.01 -1.35
C SER A 20 -2.20 13.58 -1.64
N CYS A 21 -1.86 13.05 -2.82
CA CYS A 21 -2.04 11.64 -3.17
C CYS A 21 -1.14 10.73 -2.31
N ASP A 22 -0.37 11.31 -1.38
CA ASP A 22 0.46 10.57 -0.47
C ASP A 22 -0.37 9.81 0.56
N ARG A 23 0.16 8.65 0.95
CA ARG A 23 -0.43 7.76 1.93
C ARG A 23 -0.57 8.48 3.27
N ARG A 24 -1.72 8.36 3.91
CA ARG A 24 -1.92 8.90 5.28
C ARG A 24 -1.02 8.14 6.26
N GLU A 25 -0.34 8.88 7.13
CA GLU A 25 0.34 8.25 8.27
C GLU A 25 -0.68 7.53 9.15
N CYS A 26 -0.35 6.30 9.54
CA CYS A 26 -1.12 5.52 10.50
C CYS A 26 -0.17 4.78 11.44
N SER A 27 -0.71 4.33 12.57
CA SER A 27 -0.02 3.45 13.51
C SER A 27 -0.93 2.29 13.89
N THR A 28 -0.34 1.21 14.40
CA THR A 28 -1.07 0.05 14.92
C THR A 28 -0.66 -0.20 16.36
N ASP A 29 -1.61 -0.64 17.18
CA ASP A 29 -1.41 -1.16 18.53
C ASP A 29 -1.51 -2.69 18.58
N ASN A 30 -1.68 -3.36 17.44
CA ASN A 30 -1.71 -4.81 17.36
C ASN A 30 -0.36 -5.36 17.84
N PRO A 31 -0.32 -6.13 18.94
CA PRO A 31 0.93 -6.58 19.54
C PRO A 31 1.76 -7.42 18.57
N ILE A 32 1.12 -8.20 17.68
CA ILE A 32 1.84 -9.02 16.69
C ILE A 32 2.62 -8.10 15.74
N PHE A 33 2.03 -7.00 15.30
CA PHE A 33 2.73 -6.06 14.41
C PHE A 33 3.80 -5.23 15.12
N VAL A 34 3.64 -4.95 16.41
CA VAL A 34 4.59 -4.15 17.19
C VAL A 34 5.81 -4.99 17.62
N GLU A 35 5.60 -6.27 17.95
CA GLU A 35 6.62 -7.13 18.56
C GLU A 35 7.42 -7.95 17.54
N ASN A 36 6.97 -8.00 16.28
CA ASN A 36 7.59 -8.84 15.25
C ASN A 36 8.08 -8.00 14.06
N GLU A 37 9.18 -8.45 13.46
CA GLU A 37 9.66 -7.86 12.20
C GLU A 37 8.67 -8.12 11.06
N VAL A 38 8.59 -7.17 10.13
CA VAL A 38 7.69 -7.25 8.96
C VAL A 38 7.89 -8.53 8.16
N SER A 39 9.13 -8.99 7.97
CA SER A 39 9.42 -10.22 7.22
C SER A 39 9.19 -11.52 8.00
N SER A 40 8.83 -11.46 9.28
CA SER A 40 8.62 -12.65 10.10
C SER A 40 7.34 -13.39 9.73
N VAL A 41 7.33 -14.71 9.93
CA VAL A 41 6.15 -15.56 9.69
C VAL A 41 4.96 -15.12 10.56
N ALA A 42 5.19 -14.80 11.84
CA ALA A 42 4.14 -14.36 12.75
C ALA A 42 3.46 -13.08 12.25
N TYR A 43 4.25 -12.09 11.82
CA TYR A 43 3.74 -10.85 11.26
C TYR A 43 2.94 -11.10 9.99
N GLN A 44 3.51 -11.82 9.00
CA GLN A 44 2.87 -12.01 7.70
C GLN A 44 1.60 -12.90 7.77
N ASN A 45 1.55 -13.87 8.68
CA ASN A 45 0.32 -14.62 8.95
C ASN A 45 -0.79 -13.71 9.51
N GLU A 46 -0.46 -12.81 10.44
CA GLU A 46 -1.43 -11.85 10.97
C GLU A 46 -1.90 -10.86 9.91
N VAL A 47 -1.00 -10.40 9.02
CA VAL A 47 -1.38 -9.59 7.86
C VAL A 47 -2.38 -10.35 6.97
N ALA A 48 -2.07 -11.59 6.60
CA ALA A 48 -2.96 -12.41 5.78
C ALA A 48 -4.34 -12.59 6.44
N ARG A 49 -4.37 -12.89 7.75
CA ARG A 49 -5.61 -13.01 8.53
C ARG A 49 -6.44 -11.73 8.53
N GLN A 50 -5.80 -10.57 8.72
CA GLN A 50 -6.49 -9.27 8.74
C GLN A 50 -7.02 -8.91 7.34
N ILE A 51 -6.25 -9.16 6.28
CA ILE A 51 -6.69 -8.97 4.89
C ILE A 51 -7.89 -9.86 4.58
N GLU A 52 -7.84 -11.15 4.95
CA GLU A 52 -8.96 -12.08 4.74
C GLU A 52 -10.22 -11.66 5.51
N SER A 53 -10.04 -11.16 6.75
CA SER A 53 -11.16 -10.72 7.59
C SER A 53 -11.80 -9.42 7.13
N ILE A 54 -11.02 -8.47 6.61
CA ILE A 54 -11.48 -7.14 6.19
C ILE A 54 -12.00 -7.17 4.75
N GLY A 55 -11.41 -8.01 3.90
CA GLY A 55 -11.65 -8.01 2.47
C GLY A 55 -10.74 -7.00 1.74
N THR A 56 -10.06 -7.47 0.69
CA THR A 56 -9.09 -6.69 -0.07
C THR A 56 -9.68 -5.43 -0.69
N GLU A 57 -10.98 -5.43 -1.02
CA GLU A 57 -11.72 -4.30 -1.58
C GLU A 57 -11.93 -3.15 -0.57
N ASN A 58 -11.80 -3.42 0.74
CA ASN A 58 -11.92 -2.43 1.81
C ASN A 58 -10.55 -1.90 2.27
N LEU A 59 -9.49 -2.28 1.56
CA LEU A 59 -8.11 -1.94 1.86
C LEU A 59 -7.50 -1.10 0.74
N ARG A 60 -6.55 -0.27 1.12
CA ARG A 60 -5.74 0.53 0.19
C ARG A 60 -4.29 0.07 0.25
N PHE A 61 -3.63 0.12 -0.91
CA PHE A 61 -2.32 -0.48 -1.12
C PHE A 61 -1.36 0.50 -1.76
N TRP A 62 -0.19 0.69 -1.14
CA TRP A 62 0.89 1.51 -1.70
C TRP A 62 2.18 0.73 -1.76
N LEU A 63 2.95 0.91 -2.84
CA LEU A 63 4.26 0.28 -2.94
C LEU A 63 5.25 0.95 -1.99
N ALA A 64 5.67 0.23 -0.95
CA ALA A 64 6.61 0.70 0.04
C ALA A 64 8.06 0.41 -0.38
N ASN A 65 8.33 -0.82 -0.80
CA ASN A 65 9.67 -1.25 -1.18
C ASN A 65 9.64 -2.48 -2.11
N TYR A 66 10.81 -2.87 -2.58
CA TYR A 66 11.08 -4.09 -3.31
C TYR A 66 12.22 -4.86 -2.62
N LEU A 67 12.17 -6.19 -2.67
CA LEU A 67 13.27 -7.05 -2.22
C LEU A 67 13.34 -8.32 -3.05
N VAL A 68 14.53 -8.91 -3.11
CA VAL A 68 14.78 -10.24 -3.68
C VAL A 68 15.24 -11.15 -2.55
N GLN A 69 14.60 -12.31 -2.42
CA GLN A 69 15.01 -13.39 -1.51
C GLN A 69 15.03 -14.70 -2.29
N ASP A 70 16.13 -15.43 -2.22
CA ASP A 70 16.31 -16.72 -2.92
C ASP A 70 15.95 -16.66 -4.41
N ASP A 71 16.44 -15.62 -5.10
CA ASP A 71 16.15 -15.30 -6.51
C ASP A 71 14.66 -15.05 -6.84
N GLN A 72 13.79 -14.97 -5.83
CA GLN A 72 12.37 -14.65 -5.98
C GLN A 72 12.12 -13.16 -5.66
N PRO A 73 11.48 -12.40 -6.57
CA PRO A 73 11.08 -11.01 -6.31
C PRO A 73 9.86 -10.90 -5.41
N TYR A 74 9.89 -9.92 -4.51
CA TYR A 74 8.81 -9.54 -3.61
C TYR A 74 8.58 -8.04 -3.61
N PHE A 75 7.32 -7.62 -3.49
CA PHE A 75 6.98 -6.25 -3.13
C PHE A 75 6.65 -6.14 -1.65
N ILE A 76 7.07 -5.05 -1.02
CA ILE A 76 6.53 -4.63 0.27
C ILE A 76 5.45 -3.60 -0.01
N LEU A 77 4.22 -3.85 0.44
CA LEU A 77 3.09 -2.94 0.33
C LEU A 77 2.73 -2.38 1.70
N TYR A 78 2.44 -1.09 1.78
CA TYR A 78 1.60 -0.60 2.85
C TYR A 78 0.16 -1.06 2.60
N VAL A 79 -0.46 -1.65 3.61
CA VAL A 79 -1.85 -2.12 3.56
C VAL A 79 -2.60 -1.39 4.66
N GLN A 80 -3.60 -0.58 4.27
CA GLN A 80 -4.27 0.30 5.22
C GLN A 80 -5.78 0.42 5.00
N ASN A 81 -6.49 0.56 6.12
CA ASN A 81 -7.79 1.21 6.23
C ASN A 81 -7.92 1.80 7.65
N ASP A 82 -9.14 2.07 8.12
CA ASP A 82 -9.35 2.57 9.48
C ASP A 82 -9.00 1.54 10.57
N ASP A 83 -9.02 0.24 10.26
CA ASP A 83 -8.84 -0.87 11.20
C ASP A 83 -7.47 -1.58 11.06
N LEU A 84 -6.74 -1.34 9.96
CA LEU A 84 -5.48 -1.99 9.63
C LEU A 84 -4.43 -0.95 9.24
N CYS A 85 -3.24 -1.08 9.82
CA CYS A 85 -2.07 -0.31 9.45
C CYS A 85 -0.84 -1.23 9.49
N ALA A 86 -0.50 -1.84 8.36
CA ALA A 86 0.56 -2.85 8.29
C ALA A 86 1.36 -2.81 6.98
N GLN A 87 2.42 -3.63 6.92
CA GLN A 87 3.18 -3.89 5.70
C GLN A 87 3.06 -5.35 5.25
N ALA A 88 2.62 -5.59 4.02
CA ALA A 88 2.55 -6.93 3.44
C ALA A 88 3.79 -7.21 2.58
N VAL A 89 4.44 -8.34 2.80
CA VAL A 89 5.46 -8.88 1.88
C VAL A 89 4.75 -9.83 0.92
N VAL A 90 4.67 -9.45 -0.35
CA VAL A 90 3.91 -10.18 -1.37
C VAL A 90 4.84 -10.71 -2.45
N ALA A 91 4.75 -12.01 -2.73
CA ALA A 91 5.45 -12.63 -3.85
C ALA A 91 4.91 -12.06 -5.17
N VAL A 92 5.79 -11.71 -6.08
CA VAL A 92 5.40 -11.19 -7.39
C VAL A 92 5.13 -12.34 -8.34
N ASN A 93 3.94 -12.37 -8.95
CA ASN A 93 3.68 -13.26 -10.07
C ASN A 93 4.44 -12.78 -11.32
N THR A 94 5.60 -13.39 -11.58
CA THR A 94 6.47 -13.04 -12.71
C THR A 94 5.87 -13.42 -14.07
N GLU A 95 4.85 -14.28 -14.10
CA GLU A 95 4.09 -14.59 -15.32
C GLU A 95 3.15 -13.44 -15.72
N ASN A 96 2.84 -12.52 -14.80
CA ASN A 96 2.03 -11.34 -15.11
C ASN A 96 2.93 -10.21 -15.69
N PRO A 97 2.81 -9.87 -16.99
CA PRO A 97 3.67 -8.87 -17.62
C PRO A 97 3.48 -7.47 -17.03
N LYS A 98 2.32 -7.16 -16.45
CA LYS A 98 2.04 -5.86 -15.83
C LYS A 98 2.79 -5.70 -14.51
N LEU A 99 2.91 -6.78 -13.74
CA LEU A 99 3.69 -6.81 -12.50
C LEU A 99 5.19 -6.90 -12.80
N ASN A 100 5.59 -7.68 -13.81
CA ASN A 100 7.00 -7.76 -14.21
C ASN A 100 7.56 -6.40 -14.66
N LYS A 101 6.75 -5.59 -15.36
CA LYS A 101 7.12 -4.20 -15.70
C LYS A 101 7.36 -3.32 -14.48
N LEU A 102 6.73 -3.60 -13.33
CA LEU A 102 7.01 -2.86 -12.09
C LEU A 102 8.38 -3.19 -11.52
N LEU A 103 8.87 -4.41 -11.73
CA LEU A 103 10.23 -4.82 -11.36
C LEU A 103 11.28 -4.08 -12.21
N GLU A 104 11.02 -3.90 -13.50
CA GLU A 104 11.94 -3.23 -14.43
C GLU A 104 12.16 -1.73 -14.13
N ILE A 105 11.22 -1.10 -13.42
CA ILE A 105 11.24 0.32 -13.06
C ILE A 105 11.66 0.56 -11.61
N GLU A 106 12.17 -0.47 -10.94
CA GLU A 106 12.78 -0.37 -9.62
C GLU A 106 13.76 0.81 -9.54
N GLY A 107 13.71 1.57 -8.45
CA GLY A 107 14.57 2.74 -8.25
C GLY A 107 14.20 3.99 -9.05
N ARG A 108 13.12 3.98 -9.85
CA ARG A 108 12.67 5.14 -10.65
C ARG A 108 11.47 5.90 -10.07
N GLY A 109 11.28 5.84 -8.75
CA GLY A 109 10.39 6.79 -8.05
C GLY A 109 8.90 6.44 -8.01
N ARG A 110 8.52 5.16 -8.08
CA ARG A 110 7.13 4.72 -7.81
C ARG A 110 6.86 4.31 -6.36
N PHE A 111 7.79 4.60 -5.46
CA PHE A 111 7.54 4.44 -4.03
C PHE A 111 6.40 5.37 -3.61
N ASN A 112 5.52 4.86 -2.75
CA ASN A 112 4.27 5.51 -2.33
C ASN A 112 3.23 5.70 -3.44
N ALA A 113 3.39 5.10 -4.62
CA ALA A 113 2.30 5.03 -5.59
C ALA A 113 1.19 4.11 -5.07
N GLU A 114 -0.06 4.55 -5.16
CA GLU A 114 -1.21 3.76 -4.77
C GLU A 114 -1.66 2.84 -5.91
N PHE A 115 -2.13 1.65 -5.57
CA PHE A 115 -2.65 0.66 -6.51
C PHE A 115 -4.12 0.40 -6.21
N SER A 116 -4.98 0.55 -7.21
CA SER A 116 -6.40 0.27 -7.09
C SER A 116 -6.73 -1.18 -7.46
N GLU A 117 -7.77 -1.72 -6.82
CA GLU A 117 -8.30 -3.07 -7.09
C GLU A 117 -7.19 -4.13 -7.08
N VAL A 118 -6.33 -4.07 -6.07
CA VAL A 118 -5.27 -5.05 -5.86
C VAL A 118 -5.91 -6.42 -5.62
N ASN A 119 -5.45 -7.43 -6.36
CA ASN A 119 -5.81 -8.81 -6.14
C ASN A 119 -4.63 -9.56 -5.52
N LEU A 120 -4.81 -9.97 -4.27
CA LEU A 120 -3.88 -10.82 -3.54
C LEU A 120 -4.47 -12.21 -3.38
N GLU A 121 -3.62 -13.22 -3.52
CA GLU A 121 -3.95 -14.60 -3.17
C GLU A 121 -3.22 -14.99 -1.89
N ILE A 122 -3.95 -15.54 -0.92
CA ILE A 122 -3.39 -16.13 0.29
C ILE A 122 -3.12 -17.60 0.02
N LYS A 123 -1.85 -18.00 0.02
CA LYS A 123 -1.44 -19.40 -0.07
C LYS A 123 -1.17 -19.96 1.31
N ASN A 124 -1.88 -21.02 1.64
CA ASN A 124 -1.68 -21.79 2.87
C ASN A 124 -0.65 -22.90 2.63
N HIS A 125 0.35 -22.98 3.50
CA HIS A 125 1.38 -24.00 3.47
C HIS A 125 1.07 -25.13 4.46
N PRO A 126 1.55 -26.37 4.23
CA PRO A 126 1.28 -27.50 5.12
C PRO A 126 1.77 -27.32 6.57
N ASN A 127 2.73 -26.43 6.80
CA ASN A 127 3.26 -26.10 8.12
C ASN A 127 2.40 -25.05 8.87
N GLY A 128 1.29 -24.61 8.28
CA GLY A 128 0.41 -23.57 8.84
C GLY A 128 0.83 -22.14 8.51
N ASN A 129 1.92 -21.94 7.76
CA ASN A 129 2.32 -20.60 7.32
C ASN A 129 1.43 -20.13 6.17
N GLN A 130 1.26 -18.82 6.07
CA GLN A 130 0.56 -18.16 4.98
C GLN A 130 1.53 -17.25 4.23
N THR A 131 1.41 -17.24 2.91
CA THR A 131 2.14 -16.29 2.06
C THR A 131 1.18 -15.58 1.14
N LEU A 132 1.44 -14.30 0.89
CA LEU A 132 0.67 -13.49 -0.04
C LEU A 132 1.31 -13.49 -1.42
N GLU A 133 0.53 -13.70 -2.46
CA GLU A 133 0.96 -13.51 -3.85
C GLU A 133 0.17 -12.37 -4.50
N TRP A 134 0.87 -11.44 -5.12
CA TRP A 134 0.22 -10.38 -5.91
C TRP A 134 -0.11 -10.91 -7.30
N ARG A 135 -1.41 -11.03 -7.60
CA ARG A 135 -1.91 -11.52 -8.89
C ARG A 135 -2.16 -10.42 -9.90
N SER A 136 -2.81 -9.32 -9.50
CA SER A 136 -3.12 -8.21 -10.41
C SER A 136 -3.48 -6.91 -9.68
N TYR A 137 -3.66 -5.83 -10.45
CA TYR A 137 -4.20 -4.54 -10.02
C TYR A 137 -4.85 -3.83 -11.21
N ALA A 138 -5.81 -2.94 -10.99
CA ALA A 138 -6.50 -2.21 -12.07
C ALA A 138 -5.68 -1.02 -12.57
N THR A 139 -5.41 -0.03 -11.71
CA THR A 139 -4.60 1.14 -12.07
C THR A 139 -3.61 1.53 -10.98
N ILE A 140 -2.65 2.35 -11.36
CA ILE A 140 -1.81 3.10 -10.43
C ILE A 140 -2.44 4.49 -10.30
N ILE A 141 -2.53 4.99 -9.07
CA ILE A 141 -2.98 6.34 -8.74
C ILE A 141 -1.74 7.09 -8.28
N ASP A 142 -1.32 8.09 -9.06
CA ASP A 142 -0.16 8.97 -8.82
C ASP A 142 -0.57 10.44 -8.59
#